data_AF-A0A2K4L1B9-F1
#
_entry.id   AF-A0A2K4L1B9-F1
#
_cell.length_a   1.000
_cell.length_b   1.000
_cell.length_c   1.000
_cell.angle_alpha   90.00
_cell.angle_beta   90.00
_cell.angle_gamma   90.00
#
_symmetry.space_group_name_H-M   'P 1'
#
loop_
_entity.id
_entity.type
_entity.pdbx_description
1 polymer ?
#
loop_
_entity_poly.entity_id
_entity_poly.type
_entity_poly.pdbx_seq_one_letter_code
_entity_poly.pdbx_strand_id
1 'polypeptide(L)'
;MSEHEFTQSEINEALAEVSAADKRVWDCSTGTRLRCIKNLLMDDSGEQAFTQGQNYRVESMHPIARPAFVRVIDDQGEPHELDGDHLREYFGR
;
A
#
# COMPACT_ATOMS: atom_id res chain seq x y z
N MET A 1 -25.92 -16.98 26.98
CA MET A 1 -25.13 -16.21 25.99
C MET A 1 -24.00 -15.59 26.78
N SER A 2 -22.79 -16.15 26.72
CA SER A 2 -21.64 -15.58 27.44
C SER A 2 -21.07 -14.48 26.58
N GLU A 3 -21.12 -13.24 27.05
CA GLU A 3 -20.38 -12.13 26.44
C GLU A 3 -18.90 -12.41 26.70
N HIS A 4 -18.15 -12.69 25.63
CA HIS A 4 -16.71 -12.82 25.73
C HIS A 4 -16.12 -11.42 25.76
N GLU A 5 -15.75 -10.95 26.96
CA GLU A 5 -15.01 -9.70 27.12
C GLU A 5 -13.58 -9.91 26.61
N PHE A 6 -13.23 -9.22 25.52
CA PHE A 6 -11.85 -9.19 25.03
C PHE A 6 -10.96 -8.50 26.07
N THR A 7 -9.89 -9.19 26.47
CA THR A 7 -8.91 -8.66 27.39
C THR A 7 -8.11 -7.53 26.73
N GLN A 8 -7.60 -6.59 27.54
CA GLN A 8 -6.70 -5.55 27.05
C GLN A 8 -5.46 -6.13 26.35
N SER A 9 -5.03 -7.34 26.73
CA SER A 9 -3.92 -8.06 26.07
C SER A 9 -4.28 -8.52 24.67
N GLU A 10 -5.47 -9.09 24.46
CA GLU A 10 -5.95 -9.52 23.14
C GLU A 10 -6.20 -8.32 22.22
N ILE A 11 -6.70 -7.22 22.78
CA ILE A 11 -6.82 -5.96 22.05
C ILE A 11 -5.44 -5.43 21.66
N ASN A 12 -4.47 -5.46 22.59
CA ASN A 12 -3.11 -5.02 22.32
C ASN A 12 -2.39 -5.94 21.33
N GLU A 13 -2.62 -7.25 21.34
CA GLU A 13 -2.06 -8.23 20.40
C GLU A 13 -2.65 -8.05 19.00
N ALA A 14 -3.96 -7.83 18.89
CA ALA A 14 -4.63 -7.47 17.65
C ALA A 14 -4.16 -6.10 17.09
N LEU A 15 -3.76 -5.17 17.97
CA LEU A 15 -3.15 -3.88 17.59
C LEU A 15 -1.64 -3.96 17.35
N ALA A 16 -0.96 -5.01 17.85
CA ALA A 16 0.50 -5.10 17.89
C ALA A 16 1.13 -5.50 16.55
N GLU A 17 0.39 -6.08 15.62
CA GLU A 17 0.93 -6.41 14.29
C GLU A 17 0.40 -5.50 13.19
N VAL A 18 0.39 -4.19 13.43
CA VAL A 18 0.46 -3.26 12.30
C VAL A 18 1.86 -3.40 11.69
N SER A 19 1.94 -4.05 10.54
CA SER A 19 3.21 -4.29 9.87
C SER A 19 3.86 -2.96 9.45
N ALA A 20 5.19 -2.98 9.28
CA ALA A 20 5.88 -1.83 8.71
C ALA A 20 5.41 -1.51 7.28
N ALA A 21 4.79 -2.47 6.58
CA ALA A 21 4.16 -2.26 5.28
C ALA A 21 2.84 -1.46 5.45
N ASP A 22 1.99 -1.84 6.41
CA ASP A 22 0.73 -1.14 6.66
C ASP A 22 0.96 0.33 7.03
N LYS A 23 1.95 0.62 7.89
CA LYS A 23 2.29 2.00 8.27
C LYS A 23 2.64 2.88 7.06
N ARG A 24 3.31 2.34 6.04
CA ARG A 24 3.65 3.11 4.81
C ARG A 24 2.41 3.49 4.01
N VAL A 25 1.44 2.59 3.95
CA VAL A 25 0.14 2.87 3.32
C VAL A 25 -0.57 3.97 4.08
N TRP A 26 -0.50 3.95 5.42
CA TRP A 26 -1.17 4.92 6.28
C TRP A 26 -0.52 6.31 6.23
N ASP A 27 0.80 6.38 6.00
CA ASP A 27 1.56 7.63 5.84
C ASP A 27 1.43 8.25 4.43
N CYS A 28 0.67 7.62 3.53
CA CYS A 28 0.32 8.23 2.26
C CYS A 28 -0.76 9.30 2.43
N SER A 29 -0.98 10.09 1.38
CA SER A 29 -2.10 11.04 1.33
C SER A 29 -2.63 11.10 -0.09
N THR A 30 -3.94 11.11 -0.26
CA THR A 30 -4.58 11.34 -1.56
C THR A 30 -4.03 12.61 -2.21
N GLY A 31 -3.77 12.56 -3.51
CA GLY A 31 -3.15 13.63 -4.28
C GLY A 31 -1.62 13.64 -4.25
N THR A 32 -0.98 12.87 -3.36
CA THR A 32 0.47 12.72 -3.35
C THR A 32 0.97 12.18 -4.69
N ARG A 33 2.04 12.77 -5.22
CA ARG A 33 2.76 12.22 -6.37
C ARG A 33 3.91 11.36 -5.89
N LEU A 34 3.90 10.10 -6.30
CA LEU A 34 4.94 9.12 -6.06
C LEU A 34 5.75 8.97 -7.36
N ARG A 35 7.06 9.15 -7.28
CA ARG A 35 7.96 8.94 -8.42
C ARG A 35 8.53 7.53 -8.32
N CYS A 36 8.30 6.73 -9.35
CA CYS A 36 8.82 5.38 -9.40
C CYS A 36 10.35 5.42 -9.59
N ILE A 37 11.09 4.70 -8.75
CA ILE A 37 12.57 4.68 -8.73
C ILE A 37 13.16 3.42 -9.36
N LYS A 38 12.33 2.39 -9.59
CA LYS A 38 12.74 1.09 -10.12
C LYS A 38 11.59 0.50 -10.95
N ASN A 39 11.90 -0.13 -12.09
CA ASN A 39 10.87 -0.81 -12.88
C ASN A 39 10.30 -2.01 -12.10
N LEU A 40 8.98 -2.22 -12.21
CA LEU A 40 8.33 -3.48 -11.82
C LEU A 40 7.79 -4.15 -13.08
N LEU A 41 8.15 -5.41 -13.27
CA LEU A 41 7.59 -6.30 -14.28
C LEU A 41 6.70 -7.32 -13.56
N MET A 42 5.55 -7.64 -14.14
CA MET A 42 4.71 -8.73 -13.65
C MET A 42 5.36 -10.06 -13.99
N ASP A 43 5.54 -10.94 -13.00
CA ASP A 43 6.28 -12.19 -13.17
C ASP A 43 5.68 -13.11 -14.25
N ASP A 44 4.35 -13.12 -14.39
CA ASP A 44 3.64 -14.05 -15.29
C ASP A 44 3.56 -13.56 -16.75
N SER A 45 3.38 -12.26 -16.97
CA SER A 45 3.18 -11.68 -18.31
C SER A 45 4.43 -11.00 -18.86
N GLY A 46 5.39 -10.65 -18.00
CA GLY A 46 6.49 -9.76 -18.34
C GLY A 46 6.04 -8.32 -18.64
N GLU A 47 4.76 -7.99 -18.42
CA GLU A 47 4.25 -6.64 -18.62
C GLU A 47 4.80 -5.70 -17.55
N GLN A 48 5.10 -4.48 -17.98
CA GLN A 48 5.64 -3.47 -17.08
C GLN A 48 4.52 -2.81 -16.29
N ALA A 49 4.41 -3.17 -15.01
CA ALA A 49 3.44 -2.60 -14.08
C ALA A 49 3.85 -1.19 -13.63
N PHE A 50 5.15 -0.97 -13.35
CA PHE A 50 5.67 0.34 -12.98
C PHE A 50 6.91 0.73 -13.77
N THR A 51 6.96 1.98 -14.21
CA THR A 51 8.05 2.55 -15.02
C THR A 51 8.92 3.48 -14.21
N GLN A 52 10.22 3.19 -14.14
CA GLN A 52 11.21 4.05 -13.51
C GLN A 52 11.16 5.46 -14.11
N GLY A 53 11.12 6.46 -13.22
CA GLY A 53 11.05 7.87 -13.57
C GLY A 53 9.64 8.41 -13.77
N GLN A 54 8.64 7.56 -13.98
CA GLN A 54 7.23 7.96 -14.13
C GLN A 54 6.62 8.38 -12.79
N ASN A 55 5.63 9.27 -12.87
CA ASN A 55 4.88 9.72 -11.70
C ASN A 55 3.54 9.00 -11.62
N TYR A 56 3.15 8.68 -10.39
CA TYR A 56 1.89 8.05 -10.06
C TYR A 56 1.23 8.88 -8.97
N ARG A 57 -0.03 9.28 -9.17
CA ARG A 57 -0.78 10.08 -8.20
C ARG A 57 -1.64 9.17 -7.33
N VAL A 58 -1.51 9.27 -6.02
CA VAL A 58 -2.41 8.57 -5.09
C VAL A 58 -3.84 9.07 -5.27
N GLU A 59 -4.72 8.16 -5.67
CA GLU A 59 -6.16 8.41 -5.82
C GLU A 59 -6.89 8.16 -4.50
N SER A 60 -6.65 7.00 -3.88
CA SER A 60 -7.30 6.60 -2.64
C SER A 60 -6.37 5.74 -1.78
N MET A 61 -6.70 5.65 -0.50
CA MET A 61 -5.97 4.84 0.48
C MET A 61 -6.93 3.85 1.12
N HIS A 62 -6.47 2.61 1.29
CA HIS A 62 -7.25 1.51 1.85
C HIS A 62 -6.53 0.92 3.07
N PRO A 63 -6.39 1.70 4.17
CA PRO A 63 -5.60 1.33 5.33
C PRO A 63 -6.15 0.16 6.14
N ILE A 64 -7.45 -0.13 6.02
CA ILE A 64 -8.16 -1.22 6.73
C ILE A 64 -8.32 -2.49 5.88
N ALA A 65 -7.84 -2.48 4.63
CA ALA A 65 -7.82 -3.68 3.80
C ALA A 65 -6.79 -4.69 4.34
N ARG A 66 -6.95 -5.97 4.00
CA ARG A 66 -6.02 -7.04 4.39
C ARG A 66 -5.57 -7.79 3.13
N PRO A 67 -4.39 -7.48 2.54
CA PRO A 67 -3.39 -6.48 3.00
C PRO A 67 -3.82 -5.02 2.76
N ALA A 68 -3.21 -4.06 3.48
CA ALA A 68 -3.43 -2.64 3.25
C ALA A 68 -2.77 -2.19 1.94
N PHE A 69 -3.41 -1.27 1.21
CA PHE A 69 -2.89 -0.76 -0.06
C PHE A 69 -3.30 0.68 -0.33
N VAL A 70 -2.61 1.31 -1.28
CA VAL A 70 -3.01 2.58 -1.91
C VAL A 70 -3.32 2.34 -3.37
N ARG A 71 -4.31 3.05 -3.90
CA ARG A 71 -4.59 3.10 -5.34
C ARG A 71 -3.92 4.35 -5.92
N VAL A 72 -3.17 4.16 -6.99
CA VAL A 72 -2.51 5.25 -7.72
C VAL A 72 -2.98 5.27 -9.17
N ILE A 73 -2.89 6.43 -9.80
CA ILE A 73 -3.17 6.60 -11.22
C ILE A 73 -1.89 7.11 -11.90
N ASP A 74 -1.53 6.51 -13.02
CA ASP A 74 -0.41 6.99 -13.84
C ASP A 74 -0.80 8.19 -14.74
N ASP A 75 0.16 8.66 -15.53
CA ASP A 75 -0.06 9.81 -16.44
C ASP A 75 -1.02 9.48 -17.62
N GLN A 76 -1.33 8.20 -17.87
CA GLN A 76 -2.28 7.75 -18.89
C GLN A 76 -3.70 7.62 -18.33
N GLY A 77 -3.86 7.70 -17.00
CA GLY A 77 -5.14 7.52 -16.34
C GLY A 77 -5.41 6.08 -15.88
N GLU A 78 -4.44 5.17 -16.04
CA GLU A 78 -4.60 3.78 -15.65
C GLU A 78 -4.40 3.62 -14.13
N PRO A 79 -5.32 2.91 -13.45
CA PRO A 79 -5.24 2.68 -12.02
C PRO A 79 -4.32 1.49 -11.69
N HIS A 80 -3.55 1.63 -10.63
CA HIS A 80 -2.67 0.59 -10.08
C HIS A 80 -2.81 0.51 -8.58
N GLU A 81 -2.55 -0.66 -7.99
CA GLU A 81 -2.56 -0.88 -6.55
C GLU A 81 -1.14 -1.11 -6.02
N LEU A 82 -0.82 -0.47 -4.89
CA LEU A 82 0.47 -0.57 -4.21
C LEU A 82 0.27 -0.92 -2.75
N ASP A 83 0.85 -2.03 -2.31
CA ASP A 83 0.98 -2.31 -0.88
C ASP A 83 2.20 -1.59 -0.29
N GLY A 84 2.41 -1.77 1.01
CA GLY A 84 3.54 -1.16 1.71
C GLY A 84 4.92 -1.64 1.27
N ASP A 85 5.05 -2.86 0.76
CA ASP A 85 6.33 -3.37 0.25
C ASP A 85 6.65 -2.77 -1.12
N HIS A 86 5.65 -2.63 -2.00
CA HIS A 86 5.80 -1.92 -3.27
C HIS A 86 6.17 -0.45 -3.07
N LEU A 87 5.53 0.24 -2.11
CA LEU A 87 5.87 1.61 -1.74
C LEU A 87 7.33 1.76 -1.33
N ARG A 88 7.85 0.79 -0.56
CA ARG A 88 9.26 0.77 -0.16
C ARG A 88 10.19 0.53 -1.34
N GLU A 89 9.95 -0.54 -2.09
CA GLU A 89 10.89 -1.03 -3.09
C GLU A 89 10.95 -0.16 -4.34
N TYR A 90 9.78 0.29 -4.82
CA TYR A 90 9.66 0.95 -6.12
C TYR A 90 9.45 2.46 -6.01
N PHE A 91 9.17 2.99 -4.82
CA PHE A 91 8.91 4.42 -4.61
C PHE A 91 9.74 5.04 -3.47
N GLY A 92 10.54 4.25 -2.75
CA GLY A 92 11.44 4.72 -1.70
C GLY A 92 10.73 5.28 -0.47
N ARG A 93 9.54 4.76 -0.13
CA ARG A 93 8.75 5.16 1.04
C ARG A 93 8.81 4.19 2.22
#